data_AF-E8NAF5-F1
#
_entry.id   AF-E8NAF5-F1
#
_cell.length_a   1.000
_cell.length_b   1.000
_cell.length_c   1.000
_cell.angle_alpha   90.00
_cell.angle_beta   90.00
_cell.angle_gamma   90.00
#
_symmetry.space_group_name_H-M   'P 1'
#
loop_
_entity.id
_entity.type
_entity.pdbx_description
1 polymer ?
#
loop_
_entity_poly.entity_id
_entity_poly.type
_entity_poly.pdbx_seq_one_letter_code
_entity_poly.pdbx_strand_id
1 'polypeptide(L)'
;MDQISSFITNYMPFLLNADRYKVVETMETAANGGDSVVVFVSDGLHFRFIKERDQLFLDLRPPTSQKEKDWYSIDLVYRLLTGERLGTSILSPEYAEFVRTRLLDIERKFGPDEWPQTEQDLRGIQRKRSKEMFG
;
A
#
# COMPACT_ATOMS: atom_id res chain seq x y z
N MET A 1 9.71 -14.16 -14.45
CA MET A 1 8.93 -12.91 -14.32
C MET A 1 8.96 -12.52 -12.86
N ASP A 2 9.21 -11.24 -12.58
CA ASP A 2 9.11 -10.68 -11.24
C ASP A 2 7.67 -10.84 -10.70
N GLN A 3 7.55 -11.26 -9.43
CA GLN A 3 6.27 -11.56 -8.77
C GLN A 3 5.43 -10.29 -8.61
N ILE A 4 6.08 -9.14 -8.37
CA ILE A 4 5.40 -7.83 -8.30
C ILE A 4 4.79 -7.51 -9.66
N SER A 5 5.60 -7.55 -10.73
CA SER A 5 5.14 -7.29 -12.10
C SER A 5 3.99 -8.21 -12.53
N SER A 6 4.07 -9.50 -12.17
CA SER A 6 3.01 -10.48 -12.46
C SER A 6 1.72 -10.15 -11.71
N PHE A 7 1.82 -9.79 -10.43
CA PHE A 7 0.66 -9.43 -9.62
C PHE A 7 -0.02 -8.16 -10.15
N ILE A 8 0.75 -7.12 -10.46
CA ILE A 8 0.22 -5.86 -10.99
C ILE A 8 -0.49 -6.09 -12.32
N THR A 9 0.13 -6.85 -13.25
CA THR A 9 -0.46 -7.12 -14.56
C THR A 9 -1.81 -7.85 -14.44
N ASN A 10 -1.92 -8.79 -13.51
CA ASN A 10 -3.12 -9.62 -13.36
C ASN A 10 -4.23 -8.93 -12.55
N TYR A 11 -3.89 -8.17 -11.49
CA TYR A 11 -4.87 -7.68 -10.52
C TYR A 11 -4.94 -6.16 -10.40
N MET A 12 -3.89 -5.44 -10.79
CA MET A 12 -3.82 -3.98 -10.69
C MET A 12 -3.37 -3.30 -12.00
N PRO A 13 -3.88 -3.71 -13.19
CA PRO A 13 -3.40 -3.17 -14.47
C PRO A 13 -3.69 -1.66 -14.61
N PHE A 14 -4.61 -1.11 -13.81
CA PHE A 14 -4.88 0.33 -13.76
C PHE A 14 -3.67 1.17 -13.32
N LEU A 15 -2.71 0.58 -12.58
CA LEU A 15 -1.46 1.24 -12.21
C LEU A 15 -0.47 1.36 -13.37
N LEU A 16 -0.70 0.64 -14.48
CA LEU A 16 0.13 0.72 -15.68
C LEU A 16 -0.28 1.88 -16.61
N ASN A 17 -1.30 2.67 -16.21
CA ASN A 17 -1.65 3.88 -16.92
C ASN A 17 -0.60 4.97 -16.67
N ALA A 18 0.32 5.11 -17.62
CA ALA A 18 1.47 6.02 -17.56
C ALA A 18 1.10 7.51 -17.44
N ASP A 19 -0.13 7.89 -17.83
CA ASP A 19 -0.60 9.28 -17.70
C ASP A 19 -0.94 9.63 -16.24
N ARG A 20 -1.26 8.62 -15.42
CA ARG A 20 -1.65 8.80 -14.02
C ARG A 20 -0.59 8.33 -13.03
N TYR A 21 0.11 7.25 -13.36
CA TYR A 21 1.06 6.59 -12.47
C TYR A 21 2.44 6.50 -13.12
N LYS A 22 3.47 6.87 -12.35
CA LYS A 22 4.87 6.76 -12.78
C LYS A 22 5.61 5.81 -11.85
N VAL A 23 6.41 4.92 -12.43
CA VAL A 23 7.39 4.16 -11.66
C VAL A 23 8.57 5.06 -11.38
N VAL A 24 8.90 5.26 -10.11
CA VAL A 24 10.01 6.16 -9.69
C VAL A 24 11.16 5.43 -9.03
N GLU A 25 10.92 4.21 -8.56
CA GLU A 25 11.92 3.42 -7.86
C GLU A 25 11.71 1.95 -8.16
N THR A 26 12.80 1.28 -8.49
CA THR A 26 12.87 -0.17 -8.63
C THR A 26 14.18 -0.59 -8.00
N MET A 27 14.11 -1.34 -6.90
CA MET A 27 15.27 -1.89 -6.22
C MET A 27 15.14 -3.41 -6.19
N GLU A 28 16.20 -4.10 -6.57
CA GLU A 28 16.31 -5.55 -6.43
C GLU A 28 17.59 -5.86 -5.66
N THR A 29 17.48 -6.66 -4.59
CA THR A 29 18.65 -7.14 -3.85
C THR A 29 18.94 -8.59 -4.24
N ALA A 30 20.20 -8.89 -4.59
CA ALA A 30 20.56 -10.19 -5.18
C ALA A 30 20.86 -11.31 -4.15
N ALA A 31 20.67 -11.09 -2.85
CA ALA A 31 21.03 -12.08 -1.82
C ALA A 31 19.83 -12.91 -1.35
N ASN A 32 19.97 -14.25 -1.33
CA ASN A 32 19.13 -15.24 -0.61
C ASN A 32 17.60 -15.07 -0.72
N GLY A 33 17.05 -15.05 -1.93
CA GLY A 33 15.60 -15.00 -2.17
C GLY A 33 15.07 -13.62 -2.56
N GLY A 34 15.92 -12.61 -2.48
CA GLY A 34 15.83 -11.31 -3.13
C GLY A 34 14.61 -10.49 -2.74
N ASP A 35 14.83 -9.50 -1.88
CA ASP A 35 13.83 -8.49 -1.62
C ASP A 35 13.78 -7.54 -2.81
N SER A 36 12.58 -7.27 -3.30
CA SER A 36 12.34 -6.39 -4.44
C SER A 36 11.32 -5.33 -4.07
N VAL A 37 11.56 -4.10 -4.49
CA VAL A 37 10.67 -2.97 -4.21
C VAL A 37 10.37 -2.25 -5.50
N VAL A 38 9.10 -1.97 -5.75
CA VAL A 38 8.65 -1.12 -6.86
C VAL A 38 7.74 -0.03 -6.31
N VAL A 39 8.05 1.23 -6.63
CA VAL A 39 7.24 2.38 -6.20
C VAL A 39 6.56 3.02 -7.40
N PHE A 40 5.23 3.09 -7.33
CA PHE A 40 4.39 3.88 -8.24
C PHE A 40 3.95 5.16 -7.54
N VAL A 41 4.05 6.29 -8.23
CA VAL A 41 3.59 7.59 -7.71
C VAL A 41 2.55 8.19 -8.63
N SER A 42 1.64 8.95 -8.04
CA SER A 42 0.70 9.84 -8.70
C SER A 42 0.52 11.09 -7.85
N ASP A 43 -0.18 12.09 -8.38
CA ASP A 43 -0.50 13.31 -7.65
C ASP A 43 -1.46 13.08 -6.47
N GLY A 44 -2.15 11.94 -6.42
CA GLY A 44 -3.11 11.60 -5.36
C GLY A 44 -2.57 10.62 -4.32
N LEU A 45 -1.67 9.71 -4.72
CA LEU A 45 -1.27 8.57 -3.88
C LEU A 45 0.01 7.92 -4.39
N HIS A 46 0.85 7.46 -3.45
CA HIS A 46 2.01 6.63 -3.75
C HIS A 46 1.76 5.19 -3.29
N PHE A 47 2.18 4.23 -4.10
CA PHE A 47 2.11 2.79 -3.85
C PHE A 47 3.53 2.24 -3.79
N ARG A 48 3.83 1.45 -2.77
CA ARG A 48 5.09 0.73 -2.64
C ARG A 48 4.80 -0.76 -2.53
N PHE A 49 5.16 -1.49 -3.58
CA PHE A 49 5.12 -2.94 -3.60
C PHE A 49 6.43 -3.47 -3.07
N ILE A 50 6.34 -4.41 -2.13
CA ILE A 50 7.50 -5.06 -1.53
C ILE A 50 7.32 -6.56 -1.70
N LYS A 51 8.31 -7.20 -2.30
CA LYS A 51 8.46 -8.65 -2.27
C LYS A 51 9.49 -8.97 -1.20
N GLU A 52 9.09 -9.71 -0.19
CA GLU A 52 10.00 -10.30 0.79
C GLU A 52 9.86 -11.82 0.71
N ARG A 53 10.92 -12.51 0.29
CA ARG A 53 10.89 -13.95 -0.06
C ARG A 53 9.77 -14.25 -1.08
N ASP A 54 8.73 -14.98 -0.67
CA ASP A 54 7.58 -15.38 -1.51
C ASP A 54 6.31 -14.57 -1.20
N GLN A 55 6.38 -13.60 -0.29
CA GLN A 55 5.25 -12.79 0.13
C GLN A 55 5.31 -11.41 -0.52
N LEU A 56 4.14 -10.93 -0.95
CA LEU A 56 3.95 -9.58 -1.45
C LEU A 56 3.29 -8.72 -0.38
N PHE A 57 3.69 -7.46 -0.32
CA PHE A 57 3.10 -6.44 0.52
C PHE A 57 2.85 -5.19 -0.31
N LEU A 58 1.86 -4.42 0.12
CA LEU A 58 1.55 -3.11 -0.44
C LEU A 58 1.46 -2.10 0.69
N ASP A 59 2.29 -1.07 0.58
CA ASP A 59 2.19 0.12 1.41
C ASP A 59 1.70 1.32 0.60
N LEU A 60 0.99 2.22 1.27
CA LEU A 60 0.45 3.44 0.69
C LEU A 60 0.94 4.66 1.48
N ARG A 61 1.18 5.76 0.78
CA ARG A 61 1.61 7.03 1.38
C ARG A 61 1.00 8.22 0.63
N PRO A 62 0.63 9.31 1.32
CA PRO A 62 0.18 10.52 0.64
C PRO A 62 1.35 11.17 -0.12
N PRO A 63 1.07 11.86 -1.24
CA PRO A 63 2.11 12.51 -2.05
C PRO A 63 2.80 13.66 -1.30
N THR A 64 2.11 14.28 -0.34
CA THR A 64 2.61 15.39 0.46
C THR A 64 3.54 14.95 1.60
N SER A 65 3.60 13.66 1.92
CA SER A 65 4.50 13.19 2.97
C SER A 65 5.92 12.97 2.44
N GLN A 66 6.87 13.62 3.12
CA GLN A 66 8.31 13.45 2.91
C GLN A 66 8.95 12.52 3.95
N LYS A 67 8.19 12.01 4.94
CA LYS A 67 8.76 11.20 6.01
C LYS A 67 8.74 9.73 5.60
N GLU A 68 9.89 9.07 5.75
CA GLU A 68 10.04 7.64 5.46
C GLU A 68 9.09 6.76 6.29
N LYS A 69 8.72 7.22 7.49
CA LYS A 69 7.81 6.50 8.40
C LYS A 69 6.32 6.56 8.04
N ASP A 70 5.95 7.27 6.97
CA ASP A 70 4.54 7.51 6.63
C ASP A 70 4.00 6.50 5.58
N TRP A 71 4.65 5.34 5.45
CA TRP A 71 4.11 4.22 4.70
C TRP A 71 3.15 3.40 5.57
N TYR A 72 1.95 3.18 5.06
CA TYR A 72 0.90 2.43 5.75
C TYR A 72 0.54 1.19 4.96
N SER A 73 0.63 0.03 5.60
CA SER A 73 0.30 -1.25 4.98
C SER A 73 -1.18 -1.33 4.58
N ILE A 74 -1.44 -2.08 3.52
CA ILE A 74 -2.78 -2.19 2.93
C ILE A 74 -3.85 -2.68 3.93
N ASP A 75 -3.49 -3.52 4.90
CA ASP A 75 -4.43 -3.98 5.94
C ASP A 75 -4.93 -2.83 6.84
N LEU A 76 -4.09 -1.83 7.11
CA LEU A 76 -4.46 -0.67 7.89
C LEU A 76 -5.42 0.23 7.09
N VAL A 77 -5.13 0.43 5.81
CA VAL A 77 -5.98 1.22 4.90
C VAL A 77 -7.32 0.53 4.68
N TYR A 78 -7.33 -0.80 4.56
CA TYR A 78 -8.54 -1.59 4.53
C TYR A 78 -9.38 -1.37 5.78
N ARG A 79 -8.80 -1.58 6.97
CA ARG A 79 -9.50 -1.41 8.25
C ARG A 79 -9.99 0.01 8.47
N LEU A 80 -9.26 1.02 7.99
CA LEU A 80 -9.70 2.41 8.03
C LEU A 80 -11.00 2.63 7.25
N LEU A 81 -11.10 2.08 6.03
CA LEU A 81 -12.23 2.33 5.13
C LEU A 81 -13.41 1.39 5.35
N THR A 82 -13.18 0.15 5.78
CA THR A 82 -14.24 -0.86 5.96
C THR A 82 -14.63 -1.06 7.41
N GLY A 83 -13.75 -0.72 8.36
CA GLY A 83 -13.90 -1.10 9.77
C GLY A 83 -13.57 -2.57 10.06
N GLU A 84 -13.26 -3.35 9.01
CA GLU A 84 -13.07 -4.80 9.09
C GLU A 84 -11.58 -5.21 9.05
N ARG A 85 -11.30 -6.49 9.31
CA ARG A 85 -9.95 -7.07 9.26
C ARG A 85 -9.94 -8.32 8.38
N LEU A 86 -9.04 -8.37 7.40
CA LEU A 86 -8.81 -9.55 6.54
C LEU A 86 -7.80 -10.56 7.12
N GLY A 87 -7.26 -10.31 8.31
CA GLY A 87 -6.44 -11.26 9.07
C GLY A 87 -4.93 -11.21 8.76
N THR A 88 -4.53 -10.78 7.57
CA THR A 88 -3.13 -10.70 7.09
C THR A 88 -2.82 -9.37 6.40
N SER A 89 -1.55 -8.97 6.38
CA SER A 89 -1.04 -7.84 5.57
C SER A 89 -0.45 -8.28 4.23
N ILE A 90 -0.43 -9.59 3.95
CA ILE A 90 0.03 -10.13 2.67
C ILE A 90 -0.94 -9.69 1.58
N LEU A 91 -0.38 -9.10 0.51
CA LEU A 91 -1.12 -8.65 -0.65
C LEU A 91 -1.76 -9.84 -1.37
N SER A 92 -3.07 -9.75 -1.56
CA SER A 92 -3.91 -10.79 -2.16
C SER A 92 -4.84 -10.17 -3.21
N PRO A 93 -5.47 -10.99 -4.08
CA PRO A 93 -6.45 -10.49 -5.05
C PRO A 93 -7.59 -9.68 -4.42
N GLU A 94 -8.02 -10.02 -3.19
CA GLU A 94 -9.04 -9.29 -2.44
C GLU A 94 -8.58 -7.87 -2.09
N TYR A 95 -7.31 -7.70 -1.69
CA TYR A 95 -6.75 -6.37 -1.47
C TYR A 95 -6.63 -5.59 -2.78
N ALA A 96 -6.26 -6.23 -3.89
CA ALA A 96 -6.22 -5.56 -5.19
C ALA A 96 -7.60 -5.07 -5.62
N GLU A 97 -8.63 -5.90 -5.45
CA GLU A 97 -10.02 -5.55 -5.73
C GLU A 97 -10.52 -4.43 -4.81
N PHE A 98 -10.16 -4.45 -3.53
CA PHE A 98 -10.42 -3.36 -2.60
C PHE A 98 -9.79 -2.04 -3.09
N VAL A 99 -8.50 -2.04 -3.45
CA VAL A 99 -7.84 -0.84 -3.96
C VAL A 99 -8.52 -0.35 -5.23
N ARG A 100 -8.83 -1.26 -6.17
CA ARG A 100 -9.49 -0.92 -7.44
C ARG A 100 -10.85 -0.26 -7.22
N THR A 101 -11.67 -0.80 -6.31
CA THR A 101 -13.03 -0.32 -6.05
C THR A 101 -13.08 0.91 -5.16
N ARG A 102 -12.08 1.09 -4.29
CA ARG A 102 -12.01 2.19 -3.32
C ARG A 102 -10.94 3.23 -3.63
N LEU A 103 -10.32 3.19 -4.80
CA LEU A 103 -9.19 4.05 -5.16
C LEU A 103 -9.45 5.53 -4.88
N LEU A 104 -10.61 6.04 -5.31
CA LEU A 104 -10.99 7.44 -5.08
C LEU A 104 -11.22 7.77 -3.59
N ASP A 105 -11.78 6.84 -2.82
CA ASP A 105 -11.94 7.01 -1.38
C ASP A 105 -10.59 7.03 -0.67
N ILE A 106 -9.65 6.17 -1.10
CA ILE A 106 -8.28 6.13 -0.58
C ILE A 106 -7.55 7.44 -0.92
N GLU A 107 -7.58 7.88 -2.19
CA GLU A 107 -6.98 9.14 -2.61
C GLU A 107 -7.56 10.33 -1.86
N ARG A 108 -8.89 10.37 -1.65
CA ARG A 108 -9.51 11.43 -0.85
C ARG A 108 -9.01 11.43 0.58
N LYS A 109 -8.94 10.26 1.24
CA LYS A 109 -8.42 10.12 2.62
C LYS A 109 -6.95 10.52 2.75
N PHE A 110 -6.17 10.25 1.72
CA PHE A 110 -4.74 10.58 1.64
C PHE A 110 -4.49 11.98 1.05
N GLY A 111 -5.55 12.68 0.65
CA GLY A 111 -5.51 14.05 0.15
C GLY A 111 -5.27 15.07 1.27
N PRO A 112 -4.81 16.28 0.93
CA PRO A 112 -4.37 17.28 1.90
C PRO A 112 -5.45 17.68 2.92
N ASP A 113 -6.72 17.67 2.50
CA ASP A 113 -7.83 18.11 3.33
C ASP A 113 -8.19 17.09 4.42
N GLU A 114 -8.13 15.78 4.12
CA GLU A 114 -8.46 14.72 5.07
C GLU A 114 -7.24 14.11 5.76
N TRP A 115 -6.02 14.34 5.24
CA TRP A 115 -4.81 13.69 5.71
C TRP A 115 -4.55 13.82 7.23
N PRO A 116 -4.69 15.01 7.86
CA PRO A 116 -4.40 15.13 9.29
C PRO A 116 -5.23 14.18 10.16
N GLN A 117 -6.52 14.01 9.82
CA GLN A 117 -7.41 13.09 10.53
C GLN A 117 -7.10 11.64 10.16
N THR A 118 -6.92 11.36 8.86
CA THR A 118 -6.56 10.02 8.37
C THR A 118 -5.28 9.48 9.02
N GLU A 119 -4.25 10.33 9.16
CA GLU A 119 -2.99 9.97 9.82
C GLU A 119 -3.21 9.60 11.29
N GLN A 120 -4.03 10.38 12.00
CA GLN A 120 -4.38 10.11 13.39
C GLN A 120 -5.12 8.77 13.52
N ASP A 121 -6.08 8.51 12.64
CA ASP A 121 -6.88 7.29 12.65
C ASP A 121 -6.02 6.06 12.35
N LEU A 122 -5.17 6.12 11.31
CA LEU A 122 -4.23 5.05 10.96
C LEU A 122 -3.28 4.73 12.12
N ARG A 123 -2.73 5.74 12.80
CA ARG A 123 -1.91 5.55 14.01
C ARG A 123 -2.72 4.92 15.15
N GLY A 124 -3.98 5.30 15.30
CA GLY A 124 -4.91 4.68 16.24
C GLY A 124 -5.09 3.18 15.95
N ILE A 125 -5.29 2.81 14.69
CA ILE A 125 -5.43 1.42 14.25
C ILE A 125 -4.13 0.63 14.50
N GLN A 126 -2.97 1.19 14.15
CA GLN A 126 -1.66 0.58 14.41
C GLN A 126 -1.45 0.29 15.91
N ARG A 127 -1.77 1.25 16.79
CA ARG A 127 -1.67 1.07 18.24
C ARG A 127 -2.60 -0.02 18.75
N LYS A 128 -3.85 -0.09 18.24
CA LYS A 128 -4.79 -1.17 18.59
C LYS A 128 -4.25 -2.53 18.16
N ARG A 129 -3.77 -2.65 16.91
CA ARG A 129 -3.15 -3.89 16.39
C ARG A 129 -1.96 -4.34 17.23
N SER A 130 -1.09 -3.42 17.64
CA SER A 130 0.05 -3.75 18.51
C SER A 130 -0.41 -4.33 19.85
N LYS A 131 -1.44 -3.74 20.49
CA LYS A 131 -2.01 -4.29 21.72
C LYS A 131 -2.63 -5.67 21.52
N GLU A 132 -3.35 -5.89 20.41
CA GLU A 132 -3.97 -7.19 20.08
C GLU A 132 -2.94 -8.33 19.90
N MET A 133 -1.68 -8.02 19.52
CA MET A 133 -0.65 -9.04 19.27
C MET A 133 0.25 -9.33 20.49
N PHE A 134 0.35 -8.40 21.44
CA PHE A 134 1.32 -8.47 22.55
C PHE A 134 0.71 -8.31 23.95
N GLY A 135 -0.59 -8.04 24.05
CA GLY A 135 -1.34 -8.00 25.31
C GLY A 135 -2.23 -9.21 25.44
#